data_AF-C0PA45-F1
#
_entry.id   AF-C0PA45-F1
#
_cell.length_a   1.000
_cell.length_b   1.000
_cell.length_c   1.000
_cell.angle_alpha   90.00
_cell.angle_beta   90.00
_cell.angle_gamma   90.00
#
_symmetry.space_group_name_H-M   'P 1'
#
loop_
_entity.id
_entity.type
_entity.pdbx_description
1 polymer ?
#
loop_
_entity_poly.entity_id
_entity_poly.type
_entity_poly.pdbx_seq_one_letter_code
_entity_poly.pdbx_strand_id
1 'polypeptide(L)'
;MASSDGSAAALPSATVDVPGAGAPVLVVGAPGLPEADFRNAVESSLFKQWLRNLQSEKGVLTYGRLSLTRVLIQGVDMFGKRVGFLKFKADIVDEETKTKVPGIVFARGPAVAVLILLESNGETYAVLTEQVRVPIGKFLLELPAGMLDDEKGDFVGTAVREVEEETGIKLNIEDMVDLTALLDPATGGRMLPSPVTGQNFYSPGWLRRRDWPVPVQGPR
;
A
#
# COMPACT_ATOMS: atom_id res chain seq x y z
N MET A 1 -14.30 48.93 -4.23
CA MET A 1 -14.43 47.60 -4.88
C MET A 1 -13.18 47.39 -5.71
N ALA A 2 -12.21 46.63 -5.18
CA ALA A 2 -11.03 46.24 -5.93
C ALA A 2 -11.22 44.78 -6.34
N SER A 3 -11.48 44.57 -7.62
CA SER A 3 -11.50 43.27 -8.27
C SER A 3 -10.08 42.75 -8.36
N SER A 4 -9.73 41.77 -7.54
CA SER A 4 -8.56 40.93 -7.76
C SER A 4 -8.96 39.83 -8.74
N ASP A 5 -8.62 40.02 -10.02
CA ASP A 5 -8.58 38.94 -11.01
C ASP A 5 -7.47 37.96 -10.58
N GLY A 6 -7.84 36.99 -9.76
CA GLY A 6 -7.02 35.82 -9.51
C GLY A 6 -7.02 34.99 -10.78
N SER A 7 -5.98 35.15 -11.61
CA SER A 7 -5.65 34.18 -12.65
C SER A 7 -5.58 32.81 -11.98
N ALA A 8 -6.61 31.97 -12.20
CA ALA A 8 -6.62 30.62 -11.67
C ALA A 8 -5.42 29.90 -12.30
N ALA A 9 -4.38 29.65 -11.49
CA ALA A 9 -3.22 28.91 -11.94
C ALA A 9 -3.70 27.60 -12.59
N ALA A 10 -3.19 27.31 -13.78
CA ALA A 10 -3.54 26.08 -14.49
C ALA A 10 -3.22 24.88 -13.59
N LEU A 11 -4.15 23.92 -13.53
CA LEU A 11 -3.96 22.73 -12.71
C LEU A 11 -2.78 21.91 -13.25
N PRO A 12 -1.99 21.27 -12.35
CA PRO A 12 -0.97 20.31 -12.75
C PRO A 12 -1.58 19.28 -13.70
N SER A 13 -0.92 19.00 -14.81
CA SER A 13 -1.39 17.94 -15.71
C SER A 13 -0.24 17.29 -16.47
N ALA A 14 -0.47 16.03 -16.83
CA ALA A 14 0.45 15.22 -17.61
C ALA A 14 -0.35 14.28 -18.50
N THR A 15 0.28 13.82 -19.56
CA THR A 15 -0.27 12.79 -20.44
C THR A 15 0.55 11.53 -20.24
N VAL A 16 -0.15 10.41 -20.03
CA VAL A 16 0.50 9.12 -19.79
C VAL A 16 0.06 8.14 -20.87
N ASP A 17 1.05 7.51 -21.51
CA ASP A 17 0.79 6.44 -22.46
C ASP A 17 0.32 5.19 -21.71
N VAL A 18 -0.85 4.71 -22.09
CA VAL A 18 -1.46 3.51 -21.53
C VAL A 18 -1.61 2.52 -22.68
N PRO A 19 -0.66 1.59 -22.88
CA PRO A 19 -0.80 0.52 -23.88
C PRO A 19 -2.17 -0.17 -23.75
N GLY A 20 -2.91 -0.26 -24.87
CA GLY A 20 -4.28 -0.78 -24.91
C GLY A 20 -5.37 0.29 -24.78
N ALA A 21 -5.06 1.50 -24.31
CA ALA A 21 -5.93 2.66 -24.51
C ALA A 21 -5.73 3.19 -25.94
N GLY A 22 -6.82 3.53 -26.63
CA GLY A 22 -6.76 4.06 -28.01
C GLY A 22 -6.11 5.44 -28.15
N ALA A 23 -5.79 6.10 -27.02
CA ALA A 23 -5.12 7.39 -26.96
C ALA A 23 -4.39 7.54 -25.61
N PRO A 24 -3.39 8.45 -25.52
CA PRO A 24 -2.78 8.80 -24.25
C PRO A 24 -3.80 9.35 -23.24
N VAL A 25 -3.67 8.95 -21.98
CA VAL A 25 -4.63 9.31 -20.92
C VAL A 25 -4.19 10.60 -20.24
N LEU A 26 -5.14 11.54 -20.10
CA LEU A 26 -4.91 12.78 -19.37
C LEU A 26 -4.95 12.53 -17.85
N VAL A 27 -3.89 12.91 -17.16
CA VAL A 27 -3.77 12.92 -15.70
C VAL A 27 -3.75 14.37 -15.23
N VAL A 28 -4.59 14.70 -14.27
CA VAL A 28 -4.74 16.08 -13.76
C VAL A 28 -4.68 16.07 -12.24
N GLY A 29 -4.01 17.06 -11.65
CA GLY A 29 -4.04 17.32 -10.22
C GLY A 29 -5.31 18.05 -9.79
N ALA A 30 -5.84 17.72 -8.61
CA ALA A 30 -6.94 18.48 -8.02
C ALA A 30 -6.53 19.92 -7.69
N PRO A 31 -7.48 20.86 -7.62
CA PRO A 31 -7.21 22.23 -7.17
C PRO A 31 -6.47 22.25 -5.82
N GLY A 32 -5.37 23.00 -5.77
CA GLY A 32 -4.53 23.13 -4.57
C GLY A 32 -3.46 22.04 -4.41
N LEU A 33 -3.40 21.03 -5.28
CA LEU A 33 -2.30 20.06 -5.26
C LEU A 33 -1.00 20.71 -5.76
N PRO A 34 0.10 20.68 -4.98
CA PRO A 34 1.38 21.21 -5.43
C PRO A 34 1.89 20.49 -6.68
N GLU A 35 2.45 21.26 -7.62
CA GLU A 35 3.04 20.73 -8.87
C GLU A 35 4.12 19.66 -8.61
N ALA A 36 4.95 19.87 -7.58
CA ALA A 36 5.98 18.91 -7.20
C ALA A 36 5.37 17.57 -6.74
N ASP A 37 4.34 17.62 -5.89
CA ASP A 37 3.67 16.42 -5.39
C ASP A 37 2.90 15.69 -6.50
N PHE A 38 2.30 16.44 -7.43
CA PHE A 38 1.70 15.89 -8.64
C PHE A 38 2.73 15.11 -9.48
N ARG A 39 3.90 15.70 -9.74
CA ARG A 39 4.97 15.02 -10.49
C ARG A 39 5.46 13.78 -9.76
N ASN A 40 5.72 13.89 -8.46
CA ASN A 40 6.11 12.76 -7.62
C ASN A 40 5.07 11.63 -7.69
N ALA A 41 3.78 11.97 -7.68
CA ALA A 41 2.70 10.99 -7.79
C ALA A 41 2.68 10.27 -9.15
N VAL A 42 2.75 11.00 -10.27
CA VAL A 42 2.78 10.40 -11.61
C VAL A 42 4.03 9.53 -11.81
N GLU A 43 5.17 9.94 -11.23
CA GLU A 43 6.43 9.22 -11.34
C GLU A 43 6.58 8.07 -10.32
N SER A 44 5.71 8.00 -9.32
CA SER A 44 5.78 7.03 -8.23
C SER A 44 5.68 5.57 -8.69
N SER A 45 6.31 4.66 -7.93
CA SER A 45 6.12 3.22 -8.07
C SER A 45 4.65 2.83 -7.99
N LEU A 46 3.91 3.46 -7.07
CA LEU A 46 2.49 3.22 -6.80
C LEU A 46 1.62 3.43 -8.05
N PHE A 47 1.74 4.61 -8.67
CA PHE A 47 0.94 4.96 -9.84
C PHE A 47 1.32 4.09 -11.05
N LYS A 48 2.62 3.92 -11.29
CA LYS A 48 3.12 3.09 -12.39
C LYS A 48 2.72 1.62 -12.23
N GLN A 49 2.73 1.09 -11.00
CA GLN A 49 2.31 -0.28 -10.72
C GLN A 49 0.81 -0.45 -10.93
N TRP A 50 -0.01 0.50 -10.49
CA TRP A 50 -1.44 0.48 -10.76
C TRP A 50 -1.72 0.45 -12.27
N LEU A 51 -1.06 1.31 -13.06
CA LEU A 51 -1.19 1.28 -14.52
C LEU A 51 -0.80 -0.06 -15.13
N ARG A 52 0.32 -0.66 -14.69
CA ARG A 52 0.73 -2.00 -15.15
C ARG A 52 -0.30 -3.07 -14.81
N ASN A 53 -0.92 -3.00 -13.63
CA ASN A 53 -1.93 -3.98 -13.21
C ASN A 53 -3.17 -3.93 -14.10
N LEU A 54 -3.62 -2.74 -14.50
CA LEU A 54 -4.75 -2.57 -15.43
C LEU A 54 -4.51 -3.27 -16.78
N GLN A 55 -3.25 -3.44 -17.17
CA GLN A 55 -2.79 -3.98 -18.45
C GLN A 55 -2.26 -5.41 -18.37
N SER A 56 -2.21 -6.00 -17.16
CA SER A 56 -1.72 -7.36 -16.96
C SER A 56 -2.62 -8.39 -17.65
N GLU A 57 -2.22 -9.66 -17.71
CA GLU A 57 -3.03 -10.72 -18.36
C GLU A 57 -4.49 -10.79 -17.84
N LYS A 58 -4.69 -10.47 -16.55
CA LYS A 58 -6.02 -10.39 -15.90
C LYS A 58 -6.47 -8.94 -15.64
N GLY A 59 -5.81 -7.99 -16.28
CA GLY A 59 -6.06 -6.56 -16.15
C GLY A 59 -7.40 -6.15 -16.75
N VAL A 60 -8.01 -5.13 -16.16
CA VAL A 60 -9.34 -4.66 -16.56
C VAL A 60 -9.38 -4.06 -17.96
N LEU A 61 -8.26 -3.56 -18.49
CA LEU A 61 -8.17 -2.99 -19.85
C LEU A 61 -7.81 -4.03 -20.92
N THR A 62 -7.41 -5.23 -20.51
CA THR A 62 -6.82 -6.26 -21.40
C THR A 62 -7.82 -6.81 -22.40
N TYR A 63 -9.10 -6.89 -22.04
CA TYR A 63 -10.15 -7.46 -22.89
C TYR A 63 -10.87 -6.43 -23.78
N GLY A 64 -10.44 -5.16 -23.77
CA GLY A 64 -11.02 -4.10 -24.62
C GLY A 64 -12.45 -3.66 -24.26
N ARG A 65 -13.04 -4.24 -23.20
CA ARG A 65 -14.38 -3.88 -22.70
C ARG A 65 -14.38 -2.59 -21.88
N LEU A 66 -13.32 -2.37 -21.11
CA LEU A 66 -13.19 -1.20 -20.24
C LEU A 66 -12.12 -0.28 -20.80
N SER A 67 -12.38 1.02 -20.77
CA SER A 67 -11.46 2.06 -21.23
C SER A 67 -11.15 3.05 -20.12
N LEU A 68 -9.86 3.36 -19.93
CA LEU A 68 -9.42 4.44 -19.05
C LEU A 68 -9.36 5.73 -19.86
N THR A 69 -10.09 6.76 -19.44
CA THR A 69 -10.21 8.02 -20.19
C THR A 69 -9.52 9.19 -19.51
N ARG A 70 -9.48 9.20 -18.17
CA ARG A 70 -8.88 10.27 -17.37
C ARG A 70 -8.47 9.77 -16.00
N VAL A 71 -7.44 10.39 -15.42
CA VAL A 71 -7.13 10.27 -14.00
C VAL A 71 -7.13 11.64 -13.33
N LEU A 72 -7.73 11.74 -12.15
CA LEU A 72 -7.68 12.91 -11.28
C LEU A 72 -6.94 12.53 -9.99
N ILE A 73 -5.72 13.05 -9.82
CA ILE A 73 -4.95 12.91 -8.57
C ILE A 73 -5.55 13.87 -7.54
N GLN A 74 -6.09 13.30 -6.47
CA GLN A 74 -6.82 14.05 -5.44
C GLN A 74 -5.94 14.43 -4.26
N GLY A 75 -4.97 13.59 -3.91
CA GLY A 75 -4.10 13.82 -2.77
C GLY A 75 -2.88 12.91 -2.80
N VAL A 76 -1.79 13.44 -2.26
CA VAL A 76 -0.48 12.79 -2.20
C VAL A 76 0.07 13.03 -0.80
N ASP A 77 0.38 11.95 -0.09
CA ASP A 77 1.04 12.03 1.22
C ASP A 77 2.50 11.61 1.05
N MET A 78 3.41 12.52 1.38
CA MET A 78 4.86 12.31 1.25
C MET A 78 5.46 11.82 2.56
N PHE A 79 6.28 10.76 2.51
CA PHE A 79 7.07 10.27 3.65
C PHE A 79 8.55 10.60 3.40
N GLY A 80 8.98 11.76 3.90
CA GLY A 80 10.27 12.31 3.50
C GLY A 80 10.28 12.60 2.01
N LYS A 81 11.08 11.84 1.24
CA LYS A 81 11.21 12.03 -0.23
C LYS A 81 10.32 11.10 -1.06
N ARG A 82 9.70 10.09 -0.45
CA ARG A 82 8.90 9.08 -1.18
C ARG A 82 7.42 9.41 -1.12
N VAL A 83 6.67 9.03 -2.16
CA VAL A 83 5.20 9.01 -2.10
C VAL A 83 4.80 7.83 -1.21
N GLY A 84 4.17 8.13 -0.07
CA GLY A 84 3.66 7.14 0.86
C GLY A 84 2.25 6.69 0.49
N PHE A 85 1.34 7.65 0.38
CA PHE A 85 -0.04 7.41 -0.02
C PHE A 85 -0.41 8.27 -1.23
N LEU A 86 -1.26 7.68 -2.09
CA LEU A 86 -1.76 8.33 -3.28
C LEU A 86 -3.26 8.07 -3.41
N LYS A 87 -4.05 9.14 -3.42
CA LYS A 87 -5.50 9.08 -3.65
C LYS A 87 -5.84 9.68 -4.99
N PHE A 88 -6.57 8.95 -5.81
CA PHE A 88 -6.99 9.43 -7.11
C PHE A 88 -8.30 8.80 -7.58
N LYS A 89 -8.90 9.41 -8.59
CA LYS A 89 -10.06 8.89 -9.29
C LYS A 89 -9.68 8.59 -10.75
N ALA A 90 -9.88 7.35 -11.15
CA ALA A 90 -9.78 6.89 -12.53
C ALA A 90 -11.17 6.90 -13.16
N ASP A 91 -11.33 7.58 -14.29
CA ASP A 91 -12.53 7.50 -15.10
C ASP A 91 -12.42 6.30 -16.04
N ILE A 92 -12.97 5.18 -15.59
CA ILE A 92 -13.06 3.94 -16.37
C ILE A 92 -14.50 3.79 -16.88
N VAL A 93 -14.65 3.59 -18.18
CA VAL A 93 -15.94 3.44 -18.86
C VAL A 93 -16.05 2.03 -19.41
N ASP A 94 -17.18 1.38 -19.17
CA ASP A 94 -17.54 0.15 -19.86
C ASP A 94 -18.10 0.50 -21.24
N GLU A 95 -17.42 0.05 -22.29
CA GLU A 95 -17.71 0.41 -23.67
C GLU A 95 -18.99 -0.24 -24.21
N GLU A 96 -19.48 -1.32 -23.59
CA GLU A 96 -20.73 -1.99 -23.97
C GLU A 96 -21.93 -1.22 -23.40
N THR A 97 -21.88 -0.90 -22.12
CA THR A 97 -22.97 -0.24 -21.39
C THR A 97 -22.91 1.29 -21.43
N LYS A 98 -21.76 1.85 -21.83
CA LYS A 98 -21.42 3.28 -21.76
C LYS A 98 -21.54 3.87 -20.34
N THR A 99 -21.41 3.04 -19.31
CA THR A 99 -21.47 3.46 -17.91
C THR A 99 -20.09 3.54 -17.27
N LYS A 100 -19.93 4.41 -16.27
CA LYS A 100 -18.70 4.50 -15.48
C LYS A 100 -18.68 3.41 -14.41
N VAL A 101 -17.57 2.69 -14.30
CA VAL A 101 -17.33 1.81 -13.16
C VAL A 101 -16.72 2.60 -12.00
N PRO A 102 -16.90 2.15 -10.74
CA PRO A 102 -16.25 2.78 -9.59
C PRO A 102 -14.72 2.78 -9.77
N GLY A 103 -14.13 3.97 -9.86
CA GLY A 103 -12.69 4.14 -10.08
C GLY A 103 -11.99 4.97 -9.01
N ILE A 104 -12.49 4.94 -7.76
CA ILE A 104 -11.79 5.56 -6.64
C ILE A 104 -10.63 4.64 -6.26
N VAL A 105 -9.42 5.17 -6.22
CA VAL A 105 -8.22 4.41 -5.91
C VAL A 105 -7.48 5.07 -4.75
N PHE A 106 -7.19 4.27 -3.74
CA PHE A 106 -6.21 4.59 -2.70
C PHE A 106 -5.03 3.62 -2.85
N ALA A 107 -3.87 4.15 -3.24
CA ALA A 107 -2.65 3.40 -3.48
C ALA A 107 -1.63 3.68 -2.36
N ARG A 108 -1.02 2.62 -1.85
CA ARG A 108 0.10 2.64 -0.91
C ARG A 108 1.04 1.48 -1.21
N GLY A 109 2.27 1.55 -0.72
CA GLY A 109 3.26 0.49 -0.89
C GLY A 109 2.85 -0.81 -0.19
N PRO A 110 3.51 -1.95 -0.48
CA PRO A 110 3.22 -3.22 0.17
C PRO A 110 3.48 -3.14 1.68
N ALA A 111 2.83 -4.03 2.43
CA ALA A 111 2.93 -4.12 3.89
C ALA A 111 3.46 -5.49 4.31
N VAL A 112 3.97 -5.57 5.54
CA VAL A 112 4.28 -6.81 6.26
C VAL A 112 3.61 -6.76 7.64
N ALA A 113 3.13 -7.90 8.12
CA ALA A 113 2.67 -8.09 9.50
C ALA A 113 3.27 -9.37 10.07
N VAL A 114 3.78 -9.31 11.30
CA VAL A 114 4.55 -10.38 11.93
C VAL A 114 3.78 -11.07 13.05
N LEU A 115 3.47 -12.36 12.89
CA LEU A 115 2.95 -13.21 13.97
C LEU A 115 4.09 -13.85 14.76
N ILE A 116 4.29 -13.39 15.99
CA ILE A 116 5.31 -13.93 16.89
C ILE A 116 4.62 -14.85 17.90
N LEU A 117 5.06 -16.11 17.95
CA LEU A 117 4.60 -17.09 18.93
C LEU A 117 5.70 -17.34 19.97
N LEU A 118 5.36 -17.15 21.24
CA LEU A 118 6.26 -17.37 22.37
C LEU A 118 5.78 -18.58 23.18
N GLU A 119 6.62 -19.62 23.23
CA GLU A 119 6.39 -20.78 24.09
C GLU A 119 6.99 -20.49 25.48
N SER A 120 6.19 -20.57 26.55
CA SER A 120 6.65 -20.37 27.93
C SER A 120 5.81 -21.19 28.91
N ASN A 121 6.47 -21.95 29.80
CA ASN A 121 5.82 -22.80 30.81
C ASN A 121 4.79 -23.80 30.24
N GLY A 122 5.02 -24.30 29.02
CA GLY A 122 4.11 -25.24 28.35
C GLY A 122 2.90 -24.58 27.66
N GLU A 123 2.78 -23.25 27.73
CA GLU A 123 1.75 -22.46 27.06
C GLU A 123 2.33 -21.73 25.84
N THR A 124 1.49 -21.46 24.83
CA THR A 124 1.87 -20.68 23.65
C THR A 124 1.13 -19.34 23.64
N TYR A 125 1.88 -18.25 23.51
CA TYR A 125 1.36 -16.89 23.52
C TYR A 125 1.61 -16.22 22.17
N ALA A 126 0.68 -15.38 21.72
CA ALA A 126 0.89 -14.48 20.60
C ALA A 126 1.31 -13.11 21.12
N VAL A 127 2.40 -12.55 20.58
CA VAL A 127 2.81 -11.18 20.89
C VAL A 127 2.03 -10.21 20.01
N LEU A 128 1.36 -9.26 20.66
CA LEU A 128 0.59 -8.19 20.02
C LEU A 128 1.16 -6.84 20.46
N THR A 129 0.99 -5.82 19.62
CA THR A 129 1.25 -4.43 19.96
C THR A 129 -0.07 -3.69 20.12
N GLU A 130 -0.15 -2.78 21.09
CA GLU A 130 -1.28 -1.86 21.20
C GLU A 130 -0.94 -0.61 20.40
N GLN A 131 -1.65 -0.37 19.29
CA GLN A 131 -1.42 0.81 18.46
C GLN A 131 -2.65 1.72 18.41
N VAL A 132 -2.38 3.03 18.33
CA VAL A 132 -3.42 4.01 18.07
C VAL A 132 -3.86 3.94 16.61
N ARG A 133 -5.15 3.74 16.39
CA ARG A 133 -5.78 3.74 15.06
C ARG A 133 -6.68 4.96 14.96
N VAL A 134 -6.06 6.10 14.62
CA VAL A 134 -6.73 7.38 14.40
C VAL A 134 -7.95 7.27 13.46
N PRO A 135 -7.92 6.51 12.35
CA PRO A 135 -9.08 6.39 11.45
C PRO A 135 -10.36 5.85 12.12
N ILE A 136 -10.22 5.12 13.23
CA ILE A 136 -11.35 4.60 14.01
C ILE A 136 -11.42 5.20 15.43
N GLY A 137 -10.50 6.11 15.76
CA GLY A 137 -10.42 6.78 17.07
C GLY A 137 -10.20 5.85 18.26
N LYS A 138 -9.54 4.70 18.07
CA LYS A 138 -9.37 3.67 19.12
C LYS A 138 -7.94 3.14 19.16
N PHE A 139 -7.58 2.54 20.30
CA PHE A 139 -6.44 1.64 20.41
C PHE A 139 -6.89 0.23 20.04
N LEU A 140 -6.07 -0.50 19.29
CA LEU A 140 -6.29 -1.90 18.96
C LEU A 140 -5.06 -2.73 19.32
N LEU A 141 -5.32 -3.96 19.75
CA LEU A 141 -4.29 -5.00 19.79
C LEU A 141 -4.19 -5.62 18.40
N GLU A 142 -2.99 -5.60 17.84
CA GLU A 142 -2.73 -6.13 16.51
C GLU A 142 -1.32 -6.73 16.41
N LEU A 143 -1.07 -7.40 15.28
CA LEU A 143 0.27 -7.90 14.98
C LEU A 143 1.21 -6.74 14.66
N PRO A 144 2.47 -6.79 15.10
CA PRO A 144 3.49 -5.86 14.63
C PRO A 144 3.49 -5.78 13.10
N ALA A 145 3.39 -4.58 12.53
CA ALA A 145 3.20 -4.44 11.09
C ALA A 145 3.75 -3.13 10.55
N GLY A 146 4.37 -3.20 9.37
CA GLY A 146 5.05 -2.06 8.75
C GLY A 146 4.86 -2.00 7.24
N MET A 147 5.23 -0.87 6.65
CA MET A 147 5.25 -0.69 5.20
C MET A 147 6.62 -1.03 4.67
N LEU A 148 6.67 -1.71 3.53
CA LEU A 148 7.93 -2.06 2.90
C LEU A 148 8.44 -0.89 2.05
N ASP A 149 9.74 -0.66 2.14
CA ASP A 149 10.43 0.26 1.24
C ASP A 149 10.74 -0.46 -0.09
N ASP A 150 10.00 -0.07 -1.13
CA ASP A 150 9.95 -0.68 -2.48
C ASP A 150 11.28 -0.94 -3.24
N GLU A 151 12.46 -0.65 -2.71
CA GLU A 151 13.69 -0.62 -3.52
C GLU A 151 14.47 -1.93 -3.56
N LYS A 152 14.24 -2.88 -2.64
CA LYS A 152 15.05 -4.13 -2.60
C LYS A 152 14.29 -5.43 -2.35
N GLY A 153 12.98 -5.39 -2.12
CA GLY A 153 12.21 -6.60 -1.83
C GLY A 153 12.72 -7.36 -0.59
N ASP A 154 13.34 -6.64 0.36
CA ASP A 154 13.81 -7.23 1.61
C ASP A 154 12.64 -7.26 2.62
N PHE A 155 11.69 -8.14 2.33
CA PHE A 155 10.51 -8.39 3.17
C PHE A 155 10.93 -8.79 4.58
N VAL A 156 11.96 -9.64 4.67
CA VAL A 156 12.41 -10.24 5.92
C VAL A 156 13.16 -9.22 6.77
N GLY A 157 14.10 -8.48 6.19
CA GLY A 157 14.82 -7.41 6.91
C GLY A 157 13.88 -6.32 7.41
N THR A 158 12.86 -5.95 6.62
CA THR A 158 11.84 -5.00 7.07
C THR A 158 11.01 -5.56 8.22
N ALA A 159 10.54 -6.81 8.12
CA ALA A 159 9.78 -7.47 9.18
C ALA A 159 10.54 -7.50 10.51
N VAL A 160 11.83 -7.83 10.48
CA VAL A 160 12.70 -7.87 11.67
C VAL A 160 12.85 -6.49 12.29
N ARG A 161 13.11 -5.47 11.46
CA ARG A 161 13.26 -4.09 11.92
C ARG A 161 12.00 -3.57 12.61
N GLU A 162 10.84 -3.76 11.99
CA GLU A 162 9.55 -3.30 12.55
C GLU A 162 9.24 -3.97 13.90
N VAL A 163 9.51 -5.28 14.01
CA VAL A 163 9.32 -6.00 15.28
C VAL A 163 10.27 -5.47 16.37
N GLU A 164 11.54 -5.26 16.04
CA GLU A 164 12.51 -4.73 17.01
C GLU A 164 12.11 -3.32 17.47
N GLU A 165 11.65 -2.46 16.56
CA GLU A 165 11.21 -1.10 16.86
C GLU A 165 9.93 -1.06 17.71
N GLU A 166 8.92 -1.90 17.41
CA GLU A 166 7.64 -1.87 18.11
C GLU A 166 7.60 -2.70 19.40
N THR A 167 8.37 -3.80 19.47
CA THR A 167 8.31 -4.76 20.59
C THR A 167 9.61 -4.84 21.40
N GLY A 168 10.74 -4.38 20.84
CA GLY A 168 12.07 -4.57 21.42
C GLY A 168 12.62 -5.99 21.27
N ILE A 169 11.90 -6.90 20.62
CA ILE A 169 12.32 -8.29 20.41
C ILE A 169 13.23 -8.36 19.20
N LYS A 170 14.44 -8.91 19.38
CA LYS A 170 15.36 -9.18 18.27
C LYS A 170 15.05 -10.55 17.67
N LEU A 171 14.61 -10.55 16.41
CA LEU A 171 14.37 -11.78 15.66
C LEU A 171 15.64 -12.22 14.93
N ASN A 172 15.93 -13.52 14.90
CA ASN A 172 16.92 -14.05 13.96
C ASN A 172 16.22 -14.43 12.66
N ILE A 173 16.76 -13.93 11.56
CA ILE A 173 16.25 -14.18 10.19
C ILE A 173 16.14 -15.68 9.87
N GLU A 174 17.04 -16.50 10.41
CA GLU A 174 17.06 -17.95 10.13
C GLU A 174 15.89 -18.71 10.78
N ASP A 175 15.29 -18.15 11.84
CA ASP A 175 14.19 -18.79 12.58
C ASP A 175 12.81 -18.45 11.97
N MET A 176 12.81 -17.76 10.84
CA MET A 176 11.62 -17.29 10.15
C MET A 176 11.18 -18.40 9.13
N VAL A 177 9.93 -18.95 9.26
CA VAL A 177 9.02 -19.59 8.21
C VAL A 177 7.94 -18.73 7.43
N ASP A 178 7.99 -18.66 6.08
CA ASP A 178 7.19 -17.72 5.27
C ASP A 178 5.75 -18.22 5.11
N LEU A 179 4.79 -17.56 5.76
CA LEU A 179 3.39 -17.97 5.68
C LEU A 179 2.75 -17.66 4.33
N THR A 180 3.29 -16.73 3.54
CA THR A 180 2.77 -16.48 2.19
C THR A 180 3.08 -17.63 1.24
N ALA A 181 4.12 -18.42 1.54
CA ALA A 181 4.41 -19.67 0.84
C ALA A 181 3.38 -20.77 1.12
N LEU A 182 2.56 -20.62 2.18
CA LEU A 182 1.45 -21.53 2.47
C LEU A 182 0.17 -21.16 1.71
N LEU A 183 0.13 -19.99 1.07
CA LEU A 183 -1.00 -19.61 0.22
C LEU A 183 -1.00 -20.45 -1.05
N ASP A 184 -2.19 -20.66 -1.63
CA ASP A 184 -2.31 -21.32 -2.93
C ASP A 184 -1.42 -20.59 -3.96
N PRO A 185 -0.52 -21.28 -4.68
CA PRO A 185 0.35 -20.67 -5.69
C PRO A 185 -0.39 -19.82 -6.72
N ALA A 186 -1.66 -20.12 -7.01
CA ALA A 186 -2.52 -19.35 -7.90
C ALA A 186 -2.82 -17.92 -7.40
N THR A 187 -2.64 -17.65 -6.10
CA THR A 187 -2.69 -16.31 -5.50
C THR A 187 -1.43 -15.49 -5.76
N GLY A 188 -0.35 -16.14 -6.24
CA GLY A 188 0.96 -15.52 -6.38
C GLY A 188 1.58 -15.10 -5.05
N GLY A 189 1.24 -15.79 -3.95
CA GLY A 189 1.73 -15.54 -2.60
C GLY A 189 1.23 -14.22 -2.01
N ARG A 190 0.00 -13.80 -2.36
CA ARG A 190 -0.54 -12.48 -2.00
C ARG A 190 -1.95 -12.59 -1.43
N MET A 191 -2.22 -11.82 -0.38
CA MET A 191 -3.55 -11.64 0.15
C MET A 191 -4.13 -10.31 -0.35
N LEU A 192 -5.27 -10.35 -1.01
CA LEU A 192 -5.99 -9.14 -1.44
C LEU A 192 -7.02 -8.78 -0.35
N PRO A 193 -6.87 -7.67 0.38
CA PRO A 193 -7.98 -7.14 1.16
C PRO A 193 -9.11 -6.67 0.22
N SER A 194 -10.30 -6.56 0.79
CA SER A 194 -11.56 -6.10 0.16
C SER A 194 -11.41 -4.89 -0.82
N PRO A 195 -12.30 -4.73 -1.83
CA PRO A 195 -12.06 -4.04 -3.12
C PRO A 195 -11.72 -2.53 -3.09
N VAL A 196 -11.57 -1.91 -1.93
CA VAL A 196 -11.27 -0.47 -1.82
C VAL A 196 -9.79 -0.17 -2.10
N THR A 197 -8.93 -1.18 -2.00
CA THR A 197 -7.49 -1.07 -2.26
C THR A 197 -7.08 -2.05 -3.35
N GLY A 198 -6.64 -1.57 -4.50
CA GLY A 198 -5.96 -2.39 -5.52
C GLY A 198 -4.55 -2.80 -5.07
N GLN A 199 -4.43 -3.41 -3.89
CA GLN A 199 -3.18 -3.65 -3.19
C GLN A 199 -3.02 -5.11 -2.82
N ASN A 200 -1.77 -5.58 -2.90
CA ASN A 200 -1.34 -6.86 -2.38
C ASN A 200 -0.86 -6.65 -0.94
N PHE A 201 -1.43 -7.37 0.02
CA PHE A 201 -0.81 -7.58 1.31
C PHE A 201 0.17 -8.76 1.21
N TYR A 202 1.37 -8.56 1.74
CA TYR A 202 2.24 -9.65 2.14
C TYR A 202 2.06 -9.81 3.65
N SER A 203 1.87 -11.03 4.15
CA SER A 203 1.87 -11.31 5.58
C SER A 203 3.08 -12.18 5.97
N PRO A 204 4.31 -11.64 6.00
CA PRO A 204 5.43 -12.34 6.60
C PRO A 204 5.30 -12.37 8.14
N GLY A 205 4.75 -13.45 8.71
CA GLY A 205 4.63 -13.64 10.16
C GLY A 205 5.35 -14.86 10.72
N TRP A 206 6.21 -14.64 11.71
CA TRP A 206 7.35 -15.51 12.06
C TRP A 206 7.68 -15.52 13.57
N LEU A 207 7.92 -16.72 14.16
CA LEU A 207 9.06 -17.16 15.00
C LEU A 207 8.66 -18.43 15.77
N ARG A 208 9.51 -19.48 15.76
CA ARG A 208 9.49 -20.56 16.76
C ARG A 208 10.91 -20.81 17.27
N ARG A 209 11.20 -20.44 18.53
CA ARG A 209 12.37 -20.92 19.28
C ARG A 209 11.95 -21.32 20.69
N ARG A 210 12.60 -22.37 21.20
CA ARG A 210 12.21 -23.06 22.45
C ARG A 210 12.68 -22.38 23.73
N ASP A 211 13.67 -21.48 23.73
CA ASP A 211 14.25 -21.01 24.99
C ASP A 211 14.80 -19.56 24.88
N TRP A 212 14.25 -18.63 25.67
CA TRP A 212 14.88 -17.35 26.00
C TRP A 212 14.79 -17.09 27.52
N PRO A 213 15.88 -16.73 28.21
CA PRO A 213 15.82 -16.30 29.60
C PRO A 213 15.27 -14.87 29.70
N VAL A 214 14.10 -14.71 30.31
CA VAL A 214 13.43 -13.42 30.51
C VAL A 214 14.20 -12.57 31.53
N PRO A 215 14.65 -11.34 31.21
CA PRO A 215 15.05 -10.38 32.22
C PRO A 215 13.78 -9.73 32.79
N VAL A 216 13.50 -9.97 34.07
CA VAL A 216 12.44 -9.30 34.81
C VAL A 216 12.85 -7.83 35.01
N GLN A 217 12.17 -6.89 34.36
CA GLN A 217 12.16 -5.49 34.80
C GLN A 217 10.70 -5.07 35.02
N GLY A 218 10.40 -4.75 36.28
CA GLY A 218 9.09 -4.29 36.73
C GLY A 218 8.76 -2.85 36.29
N PRO A 219 7.53 -2.40 36.54
CA PRO A 219 6.99 -1.16 35.98
C PRO A 219 7.68 0.09 36.55
N ARG A 220 7.89 1.10 35.69
CA ARG A 220 8.07 2.51 36.08
C ARG A 220 6.81 3.27 35.72
#